data_AF-A0A7W1G5W3-F1
#
_entry.id   AF-A0A7W1G5W3-F1
#
_cell.length_a   1.000
_cell.length_b   1.000
_cell.length_c   1.000
_cell.angle_alpha   90.00
_cell.angle_beta   90.00
_cell.angle_gamma   90.00
#
_symmetry.space_group_name_H-M   'P 1'
#
loop_
_entity.id
_entity.type
_entity.pdbx_description
1 polymer ?
#
loop_
_entity_poly.entity_id
_entity_poly.type
_entity_poly.pdbx_seq_one_letter_code
_entity_poly.pdbx_strand_id
1 'polypeptide(L)'
;MLRLLIACLVFAVATAPAWSAETPTTPPPENGATLDEATRIAAEIIQSRAKDPEIAGQAALAGQLNALAQGLLAGRVTLYDASLVMQIALASAHPKASASSSTQAQPAIDPKTSARQATALLDGVAVEVKPAGNPVAGGPSNTAGTTPAAPAAPAVDAPKPAKTITTKVYAIDIGSDGRVSKAIIGAGSKNGVIVGNRFAIRRNNLPVGVCAVVQVKDGLSYCQLVPGSLVDPRDDVKEGDQAILSNEREAKPDAKSDIKADAKGDAKNP
;
A
#
# COMPACT_ATOMS: atom_id res chain seq x y z
N MET A 1 1.48 65.65 17.45
CA MET A 1 0.56 64.57 17.89
C MET A 1 0.74 63.41 16.92
N LEU A 2 1.18 62.20 17.24
CA LEU A 2 1.59 61.55 18.48
C LEU A 2 2.56 60.45 18.02
N ARG A 3 3.87 60.70 18.15
CA ARG A 3 4.92 59.68 18.00
C ARG A 3 5.05 59.01 19.37
N LEU A 4 4.67 57.74 19.47
CA LEU A 4 4.79 56.89 20.67
C LEU A 4 5.42 55.56 20.19
N LEU A 5 6.72 55.29 20.32
CA LEU A 5 7.49 55.07 21.56
C LEU A 5 7.03 53.80 22.30
N ILE A 6 7.34 52.63 21.74
CA ILE A 6 7.42 51.33 22.44
C ILE A 6 8.60 50.59 21.79
N ALA A 7 9.83 50.85 22.26
CA ALA A 7 10.48 50.18 23.40
C ALA A 7 11.22 48.92 22.95
N CYS A 8 12.54 49.10 22.85
CA CYS A 8 13.57 48.09 22.87
C CYS A 8 13.23 46.95 23.85
N LEU A 9 13.05 45.74 23.33
CA LEU A 9 13.28 44.52 24.11
C LEU A 9 14.55 43.86 23.54
N VAL A 10 15.68 44.38 24.00
CA VAL A 10 16.97 43.70 23.97
C VAL A 10 16.83 42.49 24.88
N PHE A 11 16.61 41.31 24.31
CA PHE A 11 16.68 40.08 25.09
C PHE A 11 18.16 39.78 25.36
N ALA A 12 18.50 39.87 26.64
CA ALA A 12 19.82 39.61 27.17
C ALA A 12 20.32 38.22 26.76
N VAL A 13 21.50 38.21 26.15
CA VAL A 13 22.33 37.02 25.98
C VAL A 13 22.76 36.57 27.38
N ALA A 14 22.15 35.49 27.87
CA ALA A 14 22.61 34.81 29.07
C ALA A 14 23.90 34.03 28.73
N THR A 15 25.03 34.54 29.19
CA THR A 15 26.31 33.83 29.24
C THR A 15 26.21 32.66 30.22
N ALA A 16 26.19 31.44 29.70
CA ALA A 16 26.30 30.21 30.50
C ALA A 16 27.75 29.98 30.98
N PRO A 17 27.96 29.35 32.14
CA PRO A 17 29.29 29.12 32.71
C PRO A 17 30.05 28.03 31.94
N ALA A 18 31.33 28.27 31.72
CA ALA A 18 32.29 27.31 31.18
C ALA A 18 32.51 26.17 32.19
N TRP A 19 31.79 25.06 32.01
CA TRP A 19 32.26 23.77 32.53
C TRP A 19 33.22 23.16 31.52
N SER A 20 34.50 23.17 31.87
CA SER A 20 35.54 22.34 31.28
C SER A 20 35.21 20.88 31.54
N ALA A 21 34.51 20.24 30.59
CA ALA A 21 34.44 18.80 30.52
C ALA A 21 35.68 18.32 29.75
N GLU A 22 36.48 17.50 30.43
CA GLU A 22 37.60 16.74 29.85
C GLU A 22 37.14 16.05 28.56
N THR A 23 37.89 16.26 27.49
CA THR A 23 37.67 15.61 26.21
C THR A 23 38.12 14.14 26.30
N PRO A 24 37.21 13.15 26.25
CA PRO A 24 37.63 11.79 25.97
C PRO A 24 38.23 11.79 24.56
N THR A 25 39.55 11.60 24.49
CA THR A 25 40.29 11.41 23.23
C THR A 25 39.89 10.06 22.65
N THR A 26 38.72 10.05 22.03
CA THR A 26 38.25 8.98 21.16
C THR A 26 38.77 9.33 19.76
N PRO A 27 39.47 8.42 19.06
CA PRO A 27 39.92 8.70 17.71
C PRO A 27 38.71 9.10 16.85
N PRO A 28 38.85 10.14 15.99
CA PRO A 28 37.77 10.54 15.11
C PRO A 28 37.38 9.32 14.27
N PRO A 29 36.09 8.93 14.21
CA PRO A 29 35.67 7.96 13.23
C PRO A 29 35.94 8.56 11.86
N GLU A 30 36.95 8.03 11.15
CA GLU A 30 37.26 8.35 9.74
C GLU A 30 36.18 7.88 8.76
N ASN A 31 34.97 7.62 9.24
CA ASN A 31 33.78 7.64 8.42
C ASN A 31 33.36 9.10 8.35
N GLY A 32 33.91 9.84 7.38
CA GLY A 32 33.32 11.09 6.94
C GLY A 32 31.83 10.81 6.75
N ALA A 33 31.03 11.26 7.72
CA ALA A 33 29.62 10.95 7.82
C ALA A 33 28.98 11.60 6.60
N THR A 34 28.87 10.82 5.52
CA THR A 34 27.94 11.06 4.45
C THR A 34 26.63 11.28 5.17
N LEU A 35 26.22 12.54 5.25
CA LEU A 35 24.93 12.94 5.79
C LEU A 35 23.94 11.92 5.23
N ASP A 36 23.37 11.11 6.13
CA ASP A 36 22.70 9.86 5.78
C ASP A 36 21.85 10.12 4.54
N GLU A 37 22.12 9.41 3.45
CA GLU A 37 21.51 9.67 2.15
C GLU A 37 19.98 9.73 2.27
N ALA A 38 19.42 8.95 3.22
CA ALA A 38 18.02 9.01 3.61
C ALA A 38 17.57 10.38 4.16
N THR A 39 18.39 11.04 4.98
CA THR A 39 18.11 12.39 5.50
C THR A 39 18.11 13.43 4.40
N ARG A 40 19.06 13.33 3.45
CA ARG A 40 19.11 14.22 2.28
C ARG A 40 17.87 14.06 1.40
N ILE A 41 17.51 12.81 1.06
CA ILE A 41 16.32 12.49 0.26
C ILE A 41 15.05 12.96 0.96
N ALA A 42 14.93 12.73 2.28
CA ALA A 42 13.75 13.17 3.04
C ALA A 42 13.59 14.69 3.03
N ALA A 43 14.67 15.44 3.21
CA ALA A 43 14.64 16.90 3.15
C ALA A 43 14.23 17.41 1.76
N GLU A 44 14.73 16.79 0.69
CA GLU A 44 14.36 17.12 -0.69
C GLU A 44 12.87 16.86 -0.96
N ILE A 45 12.33 15.72 -0.51
CA ILE A 45 10.90 15.42 -0.63
C ILE A 45 10.04 16.45 0.12
N ILE A 46 10.45 16.85 1.32
CA ILE A 46 9.72 17.86 2.12
C ILE A 46 9.74 19.22 1.40
N GLN A 47 10.89 19.65 0.87
CA GLN A 47 11.00 20.89 0.09
C GLN A 47 10.16 20.84 -1.18
N SER A 48 10.13 19.71 -1.89
CA SER A 48 9.26 19.54 -3.06
C SER A 48 7.79 19.68 -2.69
N ARG A 49 7.36 19.08 -1.58
CA ARG A 49 5.98 19.18 -1.08
C ARG A 49 5.62 20.55 -0.54
N ALA A 50 6.60 21.35 -0.12
CA ALA A 50 6.37 22.72 0.34
C ALA A 50 5.91 23.67 -0.80
N LYS A 51 6.17 23.31 -2.06
CA LYS A 51 5.75 24.11 -3.23
C LYS A 51 4.24 24.08 -3.46
N ASP A 52 3.58 22.95 -3.19
CA ASP A 52 2.13 22.80 -3.37
C ASP A 52 1.31 23.79 -2.51
N PRO A 53 1.53 23.89 -1.18
CA PRO A 53 0.84 24.87 -0.35
C PRO A 53 1.26 26.31 -0.68
N GLU A 54 2.49 26.55 -1.16
CA GLU A 54 2.91 27.87 -1.62
C GLU A 54 2.07 28.34 -2.82
N ILE A 55 1.88 27.46 -3.82
CA ILE A 55 1.02 27.72 -4.98
C ILE A 55 -0.44 27.92 -4.55
N ALA A 56 -0.90 27.19 -3.52
CA ALA A 56 -2.23 27.34 -2.95
C ALA A 56 -2.40 28.62 -2.08
N GLY A 57 -1.38 29.48 -1.97
CA GLY A 57 -1.42 30.71 -1.17
C GLY A 57 -1.20 30.50 0.33
N GLN A 58 -0.82 29.31 0.77
CA GLN A 58 -0.54 28.95 2.16
C GLN A 58 0.94 29.14 2.51
N ALA A 59 1.44 30.37 2.35
CA ALA A 59 2.86 30.70 2.54
C ALA A 59 3.41 30.33 3.94
N ALA A 60 2.58 30.42 4.99
CA ALA A 60 2.98 30.05 6.35
C ALA A 60 3.30 28.55 6.48
N LEU A 61 2.49 27.69 5.86
CA LEU A 61 2.71 26.24 5.88
C LEU A 61 3.95 25.87 5.06
N ALA A 62 4.11 26.46 3.87
CA ALA A 62 5.31 26.28 3.05
C ALA A 62 6.59 26.67 3.82
N GLY A 63 6.55 27.79 4.55
CA GLY A 63 7.66 28.24 5.41
C GLY A 63 8.00 27.23 6.51
N GLN A 64 6.99 26.65 7.16
CA GLN A 64 7.19 25.63 8.20
C GLN A 64 7.80 24.34 7.64
N LEU A 65 7.36 23.88 6.46
CA LEU A 65 7.92 22.71 5.81
C LEU A 65 9.38 22.93 5.36
N ASN A 66 9.70 24.11 4.84
CA ASN A 66 11.07 24.48 4.49
C ASN A 66 11.98 24.54 5.73
N ALA A 67 11.50 25.08 6.85
CA ALA A 67 12.24 25.09 8.11
C ALA A 67 12.47 23.67 8.65
N LEU A 68 11.48 22.77 8.51
CA LEU A 68 11.62 21.36 8.88
C LEU A 68 12.70 20.66 8.05
N ALA A 69 12.71 20.85 6.74
CA ALA A 69 13.73 20.29 5.85
C ALA A 69 15.15 20.81 6.20
N GLN A 70 15.30 22.10 6.51
CA GLN A 70 16.57 22.65 6.98
C GLN A 70 16.98 22.08 8.34
N GLY A 71 16.03 21.87 9.25
CA GLY A 71 16.26 21.23 10.55
C GLY A 71 16.77 19.79 10.43
N LEU A 72 16.23 19.02 9.47
CA LEU A 72 16.71 17.68 9.13
C LEU A 72 18.15 17.71 8.61
N LEU A 73 18.44 18.57 7.62
CA LEU A 73 19.79 18.70 7.06
C LEU A 73 20.81 19.20 8.09
N ALA A 74 20.38 20.03 9.04
CA ALA A 74 21.23 20.49 10.13
C ALA A 74 21.40 19.45 11.26
N GLY A 75 20.74 18.27 11.17
CA GLY A 75 20.75 17.25 12.21
C GLY A 75 20.06 17.69 13.52
N ARG A 76 19.27 18.77 13.48
CA ARG A 76 18.50 19.26 14.65
C ARG A 76 17.18 18.52 14.83
N VAL A 77 16.67 17.93 13.75
CA VAL A 77 15.42 17.17 13.74
C VAL A 77 15.73 15.77 13.25
N THR A 78 15.18 14.75 13.91
CA THR A 78 15.35 13.37 13.49
C THR A 78 14.39 13.02 12.35
N LEU A 79 14.73 12.01 11.54
CA LEU A 79 13.84 11.49 10.48
C LEU A 79 12.47 11.06 11.04
N TYR A 80 12.46 10.46 12.23
CA TYR A 80 11.25 10.02 12.90
C TYR A 80 10.31 11.19 13.20
N ASP A 81 10.82 12.25 13.82
CA ASP A 81 10.02 13.43 14.17
C ASP A 81 9.50 14.15 12.91
N ALA A 82 10.34 14.28 11.88
CA ALA A 82 9.93 14.88 10.63
C ALA A 82 8.82 14.09 9.93
N SER A 83 8.85 12.76 10.01
CA SER A 83 7.78 11.91 9.46
C SER A 83 6.44 12.14 10.17
N LEU A 84 6.46 12.38 11.48
CA LEU A 84 5.28 12.61 12.29
C LEU A 84 4.67 14.00 11.99
N VAL A 85 5.52 15.03 11.89
CA VAL A 85 5.09 16.38 11.47
C VAL A 85 4.47 16.34 10.08
N MET A 86 5.04 15.59 9.13
CA MET A 86 4.45 15.44 7.80
C MET A 86 3.10 14.71 7.82
N GLN A 87 2.93 13.67 8.65
CA GLN A 87 1.64 12.99 8.77
C GLN A 87 0.56 13.93 9.31
N ILE A 88 0.88 14.77 10.30
CA ILE A 88 -0.05 15.77 10.84
C ILE A 88 -0.37 16.83 9.79
N ALA A 89 0.63 17.35 9.09
CA ALA A 89 0.45 18.38 8.06
C ALA A 89 -0.41 17.87 6.88
N LEU A 90 -0.27 16.60 6.49
CA LEU A 90 -1.07 15.99 5.41
C LEU A 90 -2.50 15.67 5.87
N ALA A 91 -2.66 15.28 7.13
CA ALA A 91 -3.98 15.03 7.71
C ALA A 91 -4.81 16.33 7.80
N SER A 92 -4.17 17.47 8.05
CA SER A 92 -4.85 18.78 8.11
C SER A 92 -5.07 19.43 6.74
N ALA A 93 -4.27 19.07 5.73
CA ALA A 93 -4.40 19.59 4.36
C ALA A 93 -5.61 19.02 3.59
N HIS A 94 -6.32 18.03 4.13
CA HIS A 94 -7.62 17.62 3.60
C HIS A 94 -8.70 18.49 4.26
N PRO A 95 -9.22 19.55 3.59
CA PRO A 95 -10.44 20.14 4.05
C PRO A 95 -11.49 19.04 3.97
N LYS A 96 -11.86 18.50 5.14
CA LYS A 96 -13.09 17.72 5.31
C LYS A 96 -14.16 18.63 4.73
N ALA A 97 -14.63 18.30 3.52
CA ALA A 97 -15.64 19.06 2.81
C ALA A 97 -16.71 19.38 3.84
N SER A 98 -16.77 20.65 4.25
CA SER A 98 -17.73 21.08 5.25
C SER A 98 -19.07 20.77 4.63
N ALA A 99 -19.74 19.75 5.16
CA ALA A 99 -21.15 19.57 4.99
C ALA A 99 -21.74 20.94 5.28
N SER A 100 -22.28 21.58 4.24
CA SER A 100 -23.07 22.79 4.40
C SER A 100 -24.15 22.42 5.40
N SER A 101 -24.01 22.90 6.64
CA SER A 101 -25.08 22.87 7.61
C SER A 101 -26.15 23.78 7.06
N SER A 102 -27.06 23.22 6.26
CA SER A 102 -28.35 23.84 6.01
C SER A 102 -29.01 23.96 7.38
N THR A 103 -29.09 25.19 7.87
CA THR A 103 -29.99 25.60 8.95
C THR A 103 -31.40 25.19 8.56
N GLN A 104 -31.80 23.97 8.92
CA GLN A 104 -33.20 23.55 8.87
C GLN A 104 -33.82 24.05 10.16
N ALA A 105 -34.73 25.01 10.02
CA ALA A 105 -35.52 25.56 11.11
C ALA A 105 -36.17 24.42 11.90
N GLN A 106 -35.79 24.31 13.16
CA GLN A 106 -36.34 23.41 14.13
C GLN A 106 -37.73 23.94 14.53
N PRO A 107 -38.85 23.25 14.24
CA PRO A 107 -40.12 23.60 14.86
C PRO A 107 -40.03 23.25 16.35
N ALA A 108 -40.41 24.19 17.21
CA ALA A 108 -40.55 23.96 18.64
C ALA A 108 -41.61 22.87 18.88
N ILE A 109 -41.19 21.74 19.45
CA ILE A 109 -42.10 20.69 19.92
C ILE A 109 -42.01 20.67 21.44
N ASP A 110 -43.17 20.85 22.06
CA ASP A 110 -43.40 20.89 23.51
C ASP A 110 -42.83 19.67 24.26
N PRO A 111 -42.16 19.86 25.41
CA PRO A 111 -41.64 18.77 26.21
C PRO A 111 -42.72 18.28 27.19
N LYS A 112 -43.60 17.40 26.73
CA LYS A 112 -44.39 16.52 27.60
C LYS A 112 -44.94 15.39 26.74
N THR A 113 -44.33 14.21 26.83
CA THR A 113 -44.94 12.88 26.95
C THR A 113 -43.95 11.81 26.46
N SER A 114 -43.89 10.70 27.20
CA SER A 114 -43.25 9.42 26.85
C SER A 114 -41.74 9.27 27.03
N ALA A 115 -41.36 9.21 28.31
CA ALA A 115 -40.50 8.11 28.76
C ALA A 115 -41.22 6.77 28.51
N ARG A 116 -40.81 6.02 27.50
CA ARG A 116 -41.01 4.57 27.35
C ARG A 116 -40.26 4.09 26.12
N GLN A 117 -39.05 3.58 26.32
CA GLN A 117 -38.45 2.40 25.68
C GLN A 117 -36.94 2.41 25.92
N ALA A 118 -36.59 2.02 27.15
CA ALA A 118 -35.26 1.58 27.52
C ALA A 118 -35.41 0.17 28.10
N THR A 119 -35.42 -0.85 27.23
CA THR A 119 -35.12 -2.27 27.52
C THR A 119 -35.40 -3.13 26.27
N ALA A 120 -34.39 -3.33 25.42
CA ALA A 120 -34.39 -4.42 24.43
C ALA A 120 -32.97 -4.70 23.89
N LEU A 121 -32.00 -4.89 24.78
CA LEU A 121 -30.69 -5.44 24.43
C LEU A 121 -30.19 -6.29 25.60
N LEU A 122 -30.80 -7.46 25.79
CA LEU A 122 -30.22 -8.59 26.51
C LEU A 122 -31.14 -9.80 26.33
N ASP A 123 -30.97 -10.53 25.22
CA ASP A 123 -31.34 -11.95 25.21
C ASP A 123 -30.27 -12.70 24.40
N GLY A 124 -29.44 -13.42 25.15
CA GLY A 124 -28.45 -14.32 24.59
C GLY A 124 -29.14 -15.58 24.11
N VAL A 125 -28.95 -15.90 22.83
CA VAL A 125 -29.13 -17.27 22.33
C VAL A 125 -27.77 -17.75 21.88
N ALA A 126 -27.17 -18.58 22.73
CA ALA A 126 -26.07 -19.44 22.35
C ALA A 126 -26.58 -20.42 21.28
N VAL A 127 -26.06 -20.31 20.06
CA VAL A 127 -26.18 -21.38 19.07
C VAL A 127 -24.96 -22.27 19.21
N GLU A 128 -25.12 -23.30 20.04
CA GLU A 128 -24.25 -24.46 20.14
C GLU A 128 -24.37 -25.26 18.83
N VAL A 129 -23.37 -25.15 17.94
CA VAL A 129 -23.28 -26.03 16.77
C VAL A 129 -22.48 -27.26 17.17
N LYS A 130 -23.24 -28.31 17.49
CA LYS A 130 -22.83 -29.70 17.70
C LYS A 130 -21.98 -30.24 16.53
N PRO A 131 -20.77 -30.80 16.79
CA PRO A 131 -20.05 -31.58 15.80
C PRO A 131 -20.64 -33.00 15.76
N ALA A 132 -21.29 -33.35 14.66
CA ALA A 132 -21.64 -34.74 14.37
C ALA A 132 -20.55 -35.35 13.49
N GLY A 133 -19.85 -36.35 14.03
CA GLY A 133 -18.94 -37.19 13.25
C GLY A 133 -19.69 -38.12 12.32
N ASN A 134 -19.01 -38.61 11.29
CA ASN A 134 -18.73 -40.04 11.21
C ASN A 134 -17.57 -40.34 10.24
N PRO A 135 -16.75 -41.35 10.56
CA PRO A 135 -15.67 -41.85 9.72
C PRO A 135 -16.20 -42.85 8.69
N VAL A 136 -15.61 -42.87 7.49
CA VAL A 136 -15.71 -44.00 6.57
C VAL A 136 -14.30 -44.53 6.30
N ALA A 137 -14.05 -45.69 6.91
CA ALA A 137 -13.02 -46.63 6.53
C ALA A 137 -13.56 -47.54 5.41
N GLY A 138 -12.70 -47.95 4.47
CA GLY A 138 -12.98 -49.10 3.60
C GLY A 138 -12.36 -48.99 2.22
N GLY A 139 -11.26 -49.70 2.01
CA GLY A 139 -10.75 -50.04 0.68
C GLY A 139 -9.27 -50.44 0.66
N PRO A 140 -8.93 -51.73 0.88
CA PRO A 140 -7.59 -52.24 0.68
C PRO A 140 -7.36 -52.73 -0.76
N SER A 141 -6.07 -52.83 -1.09
CA SER A 141 -5.46 -53.85 -1.97
C SER A 141 -5.21 -53.53 -3.45
N ASN A 142 -3.94 -53.77 -3.80
CA ASN A 142 -3.34 -54.24 -5.06
C ASN A 142 -2.37 -53.22 -5.69
N THR A 143 -1.12 -53.54 -6.06
CA THR A 143 -0.35 -54.80 -6.03
C THR A 143 1.10 -54.38 -6.26
N ALA A 144 2.04 -55.07 -5.60
CA ALA A 144 3.46 -54.96 -5.87
C ALA A 144 3.77 -55.37 -7.32
N GLY A 145 4.49 -54.52 -8.03
CA GLY A 145 5.14 -54.83 -9.30
C GLY A 145 6.60 -54.44 -9.22
N THR A 146 7.43 -55.35 -8.70
CA THR A 146 8.89 -55.29 -8.84
C THR A 146 9.26 -55.55 -10.29
N THR A 147 9.81 -54.55 -10.97
CA THR A 147 10.50 -54.73 -12.26
C THR A 147 11.97 -54.36 -12.09
N PRO A 148 12.94 -55.20 -12.48
CA PRO A 148 14.36 -54.94 -12.29
C PRO A 148 14.91 -53.84 -13.21
N ALA A 149 16.00 -53.24 -12.72
CA ALA A 149 16.71 -52.10 -13.25
C ALA A 149 17.04 -52.13 -14.76
N ALA A 150 16.77 -51.00 -15.42
CA ALA A 150 17.48 -50.55 -16.61
C ALA A 150 18.09 -49.16 -16.29
N PRO A 151 19.34 -48.86 -16.68
CA PRO A 151 19.96 -47.57 -16.42
C PRO A 151 19.35 -46.52 -17.34
N ALA A 152 18.36 -45.78 -16.83
CA ALA A 152 17.70 -44.70 -17.54
C ALA A 152 18.49 -43.39 -17.41
N ALA A 153 18.69 -42.77 -18.58
CA ALA A 153 19.21 -41.42 -18.78
C ALA A 153 18.56 -40.37 -17.85
N PRO A 154 19.22 -39.22 -17.58
CA PRO A 154 18.71 -38.19 -16.67
C PRO A 154 17.29 -37.79 -17.07
N ALA A 155 16.34 -38.10 -16.18
CA ALA A 155 14.94 -37.76 -16.33
C ALA A 155 14.80 -36.23 -16.40
N VAL A 156 14.43 -35.73 -17.57
CA VAL A 156 13.97 -34.36 -17.75
C VAL A 156 12.69 -34.23 -16.93
N ASP A 157 12.75 -33.42 -15.87
CA ASP A 157 11.65 -33.12 -14.96
C ASP A 157 10.40 -32.75 -15.78
N ALA A 158 9.38 -33.59 -15.72
CA ALA A 158 8.11 -33.32 -16.40
C ALA A 158 7.49 -32.05 -15.80
N PRO A 159 7.05 -31.07 -16.61
CA PRO A 159 6.48 -29.83 -16.12
C PRO A 159 5.24 -30.11 -15.26
N LYS A 160 5.36 -29.84 -13.96
CA LYS A 160 4.29 -29.98 -12.99
C LYS A 160 3.09 -29.13 -13.43
N PRO A 161 1.85 -29.67 -13.48
CA PRO A 161 0.69 -28.92 -13.93
C PRO A 161 0.50 -27.68 -13.06
N ALA A 162 0.41 -26.52 -13.71
CA ALA A 162 0.28 -25.24 -13.02
C ALA A 162 -1.06 -25.22 -12.27
N LYS A 163 -1.00 -25.12 -10.95
CA LYS A 163 -2.17 -25.16 -10.08
C LYS A 163 -3.01 -23.89 -10.29
N THR A 164 -4.21 -24.04 -10.84
CA THR A 164 -5.18 -22.93 -10.94
C THR A 164 -5.71 -22.61 -9.55
N ILE A 165 -5.44 -21.42 -9.05
CA ILE A 165 -5.92 -20.95 -7.74
C ILE A 165 -7.12 -20.04 -7.99
N THR A 166 -8.29 -20.46 -7.52
CA THR A 166 -9.53 -19.66 -7.54
C THR A 166 -9.90 -19.29 -6.12
N THR A 167 -10.17 -18.01 -5.88
CA THR A 167 -10.50 -17.48 -4.56
C THR A 167 -11.43 -16.26 -4.67
N LYS A 168 -11.79 -15.63 -3.55
CA LYS A 168 -12.69 -14.47 -3.49
C LYS A 168 -11.97 -13.20 -3.05
N VAL A 169 -12.48 -12.06 -3.50
CA VAL A 169 -12.12 -10.73 -3.00
C VAL A 169 -12.88 -10.48 -1.69
N TYR A 170 -12.15 -10.14 -0.62
CA TYR A 170 -12.70 -9.98 0.73
C TYR A 170 -12.91 -8.53 1.15
N ALA A 171 -12.03 -7.64 0.73
CA ALA A 171 -12.10 -6.23 1.09
C ALA A 171 -11.47 -5.38 -0.01
N ILE A 172 -11.96 -4.16 -0.14
CA ILE A 172 -11.49 -3.18 -1.11
C ILE A 172 -11.15 -1.87 -0.39
N ASP A 173 -10.03 -1.27 -0.77
CA ASP A 173 -9.61 0.06 -0.32
C ASP A 173 -9.84 1.03 -1.47
N ILE A 174 -10.71 2.01 -1.22
CA ILE A 174 -11.09 3.02 -2.20
C ILE A 174 -10.09 4.16 -2.10
N GLY A 175 -9.41 4.45 -3.21
CA GLY A 175 -8.47 5.57 -3.30
C GLY A 175 -9.17 6.92 -3.19
N SER A 176 -8.38 7.99 -3.10
CA SER A 176 -8.88 9.37 -3.09
C SER A 176 -9.60 9.75 -4.40
N ASP A 177 -9.39 9.01 -5.47
CA ASP A 177 -10.06 9.12 -6.75
C ASP A 177 -11.45 8.47 -6.78
N GLY A 178 -11.89 7.86 -5.66
CA GLY A 178 -13.16 7.15 -5.56
C GLY A 178 -13.19 5.82 -6.30
N ARG A 179 -12.03 5.29 -6.71
CA ARG A 179 -11.88 3.99 -7.39
C ARG A 179 -11.18 3.00 -6.47
N VAL A 180 -11.40 1.71 -6.66
CA VAL A 180 -10.65 0.69 -5.92
C VAL A 180 -9.17 0.73 -6.30
N SER A 181 -8.32 1.04 -5.33
CA SER A 181 -6.86 1.05 -5.50
C SER A 181 -6.23 -0.26 -5.04
N LYS A 182 -6.73 -0.81 -3.93
CA LYS A 182 -6.22 -2.07 -3.35
C LYS A 182 -7.37 -3.03 -3.08
N ALA A 183 -7.10 -4.31 -3.26
CA ALA A 183 -8.01 -5.40 -2.96
C ALA A 183 -7.30 -6.47 -2.12
N ILE A 184 -8.01 -7.05 -1.16
CA ILE A 184 -7.52 -8.17 -0.36
C ILE A 184 -8.12 -9.46 -0.91
N ILE A 185 -7.25 -10.42 -1.24
CA ILE A 185 -7.63 -11.69 -1.85
C ILE A 185 -7.40 -12.83 -0.86
N GLY A 186 -8.33 -13.78 -0.83
CA GLY A 186 -8.29 -15.01 -0.03
C GLY A 186 -7.27 -16.07 -0.42
N ALA A 187 -6.12 -15.68 -0.95
CA ALA A 187 -5.04 -16.61 -1.26
C ALA A 187 -3.71 -16.00 -0.84
N GLY A 188 -2.91 -16.77 -0.11
CA GLY A 188 -1.62 -16.35 0.44
C GLY A 188 -0.47 -17.27 0.05
N SER A 189 0.63 -17.17 0.78
CA SER A 189 1.84 -17.98 0.57
C SER A 189 1.58 -19.48 0.65
N LYS A 190 0.64 -19.92 1.52
CA LYS A 190 0.23 -21.32 1.66
C LYS A 190 -0.39 -21.90 0.38
N ASN A 191 -0.95 -21.03 -0.47
CA ASN A 191 -1.51 -21.44 -1.75
C ASN A 191 -0.48 -21.36 -2.90
N GLY A 192 0.73 -20.87 -2.64
CA GLY A 192 1.76 -20.64 -3.66
C GLY A 192 1.66 -19.26 -4.33
N VAL A 193 0.98 -18.30 -3.69
CA VAL A 193 0.96 -16.93 -4.18
C VAL A 193 2.29 -16.24 -3.85
N ILE A 194 2.88 -15.57 -4.83
CA ILE A 194 4.10 -14.77 -4.68
C ILE A 194 3.84 -13.32 -5.09
N VAL A 195 4.69 -12.40 -4.61
CA VAL A 195 4.66 -11.00 -5.03
C VAL A 195 4.90 -10.91 -6.54
N GLY A 196 4.12 -10.09 -7.23
CA GLY A 196 4.15 -9.95 -8.69
C GLY A 196 3.21 -10.87 -9.45
N ASN A 197 2.59 -11.87 -8.81
CA ASN A 197 1.52 -12.64 -9.44
C ASN A 197 0.35 -11.73 -9.82
N ARG A 198 -0.36 -12.09 -10.89
CA ARG A 198 -1.56 -11.36 -11.35
C ARG A 198 -2.80 -12.22 -11.16
N PHE A 199 -3.89 -11.60 -10.71
CA PHE A 199 -5.19 -12.23 -10.59
C PHE A 199 -6.17 -11.55 -11.53
N ALA A 200 -6.85 -12.33 -12.36
CA ALA A 200 -8.01 -11.87 -13.11
C ALA A 200 -9.23 -11.88 -12.19
N ILE A 201 -9.86 -10.71 -12.03
CA ILE A 201 -11.09 -10.53 -11.28
C ILE A 201 -12.28 -10.76 -12.21
N ARG A 202 -13.22 -11.60 -11.77
CA ARG A 202 -14.45 -11.92 -12.50
C ARG A 202 -15.68 -11.75 -11.62
N ARG A 203 -16.73 -11.18 -12.20
CA ARG A 203 -18.06 -11.10 -11.60
C ARG A 203 -19.03 -11.89 -12.46
N ASN A 204 -19.68 -12.90 -11.90
CA ASN A 204 -20.60 -13.76 -12.65
C ASN A 204 -19.99 -14.30 -13.96
N ASN A 205 -18.72 -14.76 -13.91
CA ASN A 205 -17.91 -15.19 -15.05
C ASN A 205 -17.52 -14.12 -16.08
N LEU A 206 -17.92 -12.85 -15.92
CA LEU A 206 -17.47 -11.74 -16.77
C LEU A 206 -16.15 -11.16 -16.22
N PRO A 207 -15.16 -10.88 -17.08
CA PRO A 207 -13.92 -10.23 -16.65
C PRO A 207 -14.21 -8.78 -16.22
N VAL A 208 -13.78 -8.41 -15.02
CA VAL A 208 -13.93 -7.05 -14.49
C VAL A 208 -12.61 -6.30 -14.63
N GLY A 209 -11.50 -6.92 -14.23
CA GLY A 209 -10.17 -6.33 -14.35
C GLY A 209 -9.05 -7.23 -13.84
N VAL A 210 -7.84 -6.69 -13.71
CA VAL A 210 -6.65 -7.44 -13.28
C VAL A 210 -5.98 -6.72 -12.11
N CYS A 211 -5.60 -7.47 -11.08
CA CYS A 211 -4.82 -6.95 -9.97
C CYS A 211 -3.48 -7.69 -9.82
N ALA A 212 -2.46 -6.97 -9.39
CA ALA A 212 -1.11 -7.47 -9.16
C ALA A 212 -0.85 -7.58 -7.66
N VAL A 213 -0.27 -8.69 -7.22
CA VAL A 213 0.06 -8.93 -5.81
C VAL A 213 1.26 -8.06 -5.39
N VAL A 214 1.07 -7.21 -4.38
CA VAL A 214 2.12 -6.34 -3.83
C VAL A 214 2.69 -6.91 -2.53
N GLN A 215 1.84 -7.54 -1.71
CA GLN A 215 2.26 -8.13 -0.44
C GLN A 215 1.53 -9.45 -0.20
N VAL A 216 2.26 -10.47 0.24
CA VAL A 216 1.73 -11.80 0.53
C VAL A 216 1.80 -12.07 2.03
N LYS A 217 0.71 -12.59 2.61
CA LYS A 217 0.64 -13.19 3.94
C LYS A 217 0.25 -14.67 3.80
N ASP A 218 0.19 -15.41 4.91
CA ASP A 218 -0.04 -16.85 4.90
C ASP A 218 -1.34 -17.32 4.23
N GLY A 219 -2.44 -16.60 4.46
CA GLY A 219 -3.76 -16.93 3.91
C GLY A 219 -4.41 -15.81 3.08
N LEU A 220 -3.76 -14.65 3.00
CA LEU A 220 -4.28 -13.46 2.36
C LEU A 220 -3.18 -12.79 1.54
N SER A 221 -3.54 -12.12 0.46
CA SER A 221 -2.60 -11.28 -0.29
C SER A 221 -3.23 -9.92 -0.56
N TYR A 222 -2.42 -8.88 -0.41
CA TYR A 222 -2.77 -7.52 -0.80
C TYR A 222 -2.39 -7.32 -2.25
N CYS A 223 -3.38 -6.96 -3.04
CA CYS A 223 -3.25 -6.77 -4.47
C CYS A 223 -3.57 -5.32 -4.81
N GLN A 224 -2.83 -4.74 -5.74
CA GLN A 224 -3.09 -3.42 -6.29
C GLN A 224 -3.76 -3.61 -7.66
N LEU A 225 -4.83 -2.86 -7.91
CA LEU A 225 -5.49 -2.90 -9.21
C LEU A 225 -4.54 -2.31 -10.27
N VAL A 226 -4.38 -3.00 -11.41
CA VAL A 226 -3.54 -2.50 -12.49
C VAL A 226 -4.30 -1.37 -13.20
N PRO A 227 -3.76 -0.13 -13.26
CA PRO A 227 -4.44 0.97 -13.94
C PRO A 227 -4.73 0.63 -15.40
N GLY A 228 -5.95 0.91 -15.87
CA GLY A 228 -6.38 0.59 -17.24
C GLY A 228 -6.73 -0.88 -17.50
N SER A 229 -6.64 -1.76 -16.50
CA SER A 229 -7.02 -3.17 -16.65
C SER A 229 -8.53 -3.43 -16.53
N LEU A 230 -9.30 -2.44 -16.07
CA LEU A 230 -10.75 -2.54 -15.98
C LEU A 230 -11.35 -2.62 -17.38
N VAL A 231 -12.19 -3.61 -17.62
CA VAL A 231 -12.87 -3.79 -18.93
C VAL A 231 -13.81 -2.62 -19.19
N ASP A 232 -14.59 -2.25 -18.18
CA ASP A 232 -15.48 -1.09 -18.23
C ASP A 232 -14.98 -0.02 -17.25
N PRO A 233 -14.75 1.23 -17.70
CA PRO A 233 -14.23 2.30 -16.84
C PRO A 233 -15.24 2.80 -15.79
N ARG A 234 -16.49 2.33 -15.87
CA ARG A 234 -17.58 2.60 -14.93
C ARG A 234 -17.80 1.46 -13.93
N ASP A 235 -17.27 0.27 -14.21
CA ASP A 235 -17.37 -0.85 -13.28
C ASP A 235 -16.19 -0.78 -12.31
N ASP A 236 -16.44 -1.23 -11.08
CA ASP A 236 -15.42 -1.26 -10.03
C ASP A 236 -15.42 -2.63 -9.36
N VAL A 237 -14.29 -3.02 -8.77
CA VAL A 237 -14.15 -4.30 -8.10
C VAL A 237 -14.99 -4.30 -6.81
N LYS A 238 -15.74 -5.38 -6.57
CA LYS A 238 -16.61 -5.52 -5.40
C LYS A 238 -16.20 -6.71 -4.54
N GLU A 239 -16.55 -6.64 -3.27
CA GLU A 239 -16.43 -7.78 -2.36
C GLU A 239 -17.29 -8.94 -2.88
N GLY A 240 -16.74 -10.15 -2.83
CA GLY A 240 -17.37 -11.35 -3.37
C GLY A 240 -17.06 -11.65 -4.84
N ASP A 241 -16.42 -10.73 -5.58
CA ASP A 241 -15.91 -11.02 -6.92
C ASP A 241 -14.88 -12.18 -6.85
N GLN A 242 -14.80 -12.99 -7.91
CA GLN A 242 -13.89 -14.13 -7.98
C GLN A 242 -12.53 -13.69 -8.52
N ALA A 243 -11.45 -14.07 -7.84
CA ALA A 243 -10.09 -13.87 -8.30
C ALA A 243 -9.47 -15.19 -8.74
N ILE A 244 -8.97 -15.23 -9.98
CA ILE A 244 -8.34 -16.41 -10.58
C ILE A 244 -6.89 -16.06 -10.88
N LEU A 245 -5.94 -16.89 -10.41
CA LEU A 245 -4.52 -16.68 -10.70
C LEU A 245 -4.27 -16.82 -12.20
N SER A 246 -3.87 -15.72 -12.84
CA SER A 246 -3.47 -15.70 -14.23
C SER A 246 -2.00 -16.08 -14.31
N ASN A 247 -1.70 -17.30 -14.79
CA ASN A 247 -0.32 -17.74 -15.03
C ASN A 247 0.30 -17.11 -16.29
N GLU A 248 -0.37 -16.12 -16.89
CA GLU A 248 0.28 -15.17 -17.79
C GLU A 248 1.25 -14.30 -16.96
N ARG A 249 2.39 -14.89 -16.59
CA ARG A 249 3.63 -14.18 -16.87
C ARG A 249 3.54 -13.90 -18.36
N GLU A 250 3.20 -12.66 -18.73
CA GLU A 250 3.56 -12.13 -20.05
C GLU A 250 4.97 -12.64 -20.29
N ALA A 251 5.11 -13.65 -21.14
CA ALA A 251 6.37 -14.02 -21.70
C ALA A 251 6.85 -12.71 -22.29
N LYS A 252 7.81 -12.08 -21.61
CA LYS A 252 8.45 -10.86 -22.06
C LYS A 252 8.74 -11.13 -23.54
N PRO A 253 8.09 -10.46 -24.51
CA PRO A 253 8.28 -10.80 -25.91
C PRO A 253 9.77 -10.70 -26.12
N ASP A 254 10.41 -11.84 -26.42
CA ASP A 254 11.85 -11.94 -26.48
C ASP A 254 12.33 -10.89 -27.48
N ALA A 255 12.81 -9.78 -26.92
CA ALA A 255 13.39 -8.70 -27.66
C ALA A 255 14.66 -9.29 -28.28
N LYS A 256 14.68 -9.36 -29.61
CA LYS A 256 15.71 -9.92 -30.50
C LYS A 256 15.43 -11.35 -30.99
N SER A 257 14.40 -11.52 -31.80
CA SER A 257 14.62 -12.29 -33.03
C SER A 257 15.33 -11.36 -34.01
N ASP A 258 16.65 -11.51 -34.08
CA ASP A 258 17.48 -10.96 -35.14
C ASP A 258 16.93 -11.44 -36.48
N ILE A 259 16.05 -10.66 -37.12
CA ILE A 259 15.75 -10.80 -38.54
C ILE A 259 17.00 -10.34 -39.26
N LYS A 260 17.95 -11.27 -39.41
CA LYS A 260 18.99 -11.21 -40.44
C LYS A 260 18.24 -11.27 -41.77
N ALA A 261 17.87 -10.11 -42.29
CA ALA A 261 17.47 -9.99 -43.68
C ALA A 261 18.71 -10.28 -44.52
N ASP A 262 18.84 -11.53 -44.95
CA ASP A 262 19.76 -11.92 -46.00
C ASP A 262 19.39 -11.13 -47.26
N ALA A 263 20.09 -10.02 -47.48
CA ALA A 263 20.13 -9.32 -48.75
C ALA A 263 20.87 -10.20 -49.76
N LYS A 264 20.18 -11.23 -50.26
CA LYS A 264 20.62 -11.99 -51.42
C LYS A 264 20.25 -11.17 -52.65
N GLY A 265 21.25 -10.44 -53.16
CA GLY A 265 21.14 -9.74 -54.42
C GLY A 265 20.85 -10.72 -55.55
N ASP A 266 19.77 -10.45 -56.27
CA ASP A 266 19.57 -10.97 -57.61
C ASP A 266 19.81 -9.83 -58.60
N ALA A 267 21.07 -9.74 -59.01
CA ALA A 267 21.49 -9.07 -60.23
C ALA A 267 21.28 -10.04 -61.39
N LYS A 268 20.24 -9.82 -62.20
CA LYS A 268 20.03 -10.28 -63.59
C LYS A 268 18.57 -9.94 -63.93
N ASN A 269 18.18 -9.36 -65.05
CA ASN A 269 18.73 -9.11 -66.38
C ASN A 269 17.53 -8.47 -67.16
N PRO A 270 17.58 -8.31 -68.49
CA PRO A 270 18.42 -7.45 -69.34
C PRO A 270 17.80 -6.07 -69.65
#